data_AF-A0A3S0YEW7-F1
#
_entry.id   AF-A0A3S0YEW7-F1
#
_cell.length_a   1.000
_cell.length_b   1.000
_cell.length_c   1.000
_cell.angle_alpha   90.00
_cell.angle_beta   90.00
_cell.angle_gamma   90.00
#
_symmetry.space_group_name_H-M   'P 1'
#
loop_
_entity.id
_entity.type
_entity.pdbx_description
1 polymer ?
#
loop_
_entity_poly.entity_id
_entity_poly.type
_entity_poly.pdbx_seq_one_letter_code
_entity_poly.pdbx_strand_id
1 'polypeptide(L)' 'MKPGVFVDVYDVLQAWAVTNPALQHLIKKALAPGQRGHKDLETDMNDIVASAQRAKELEQ' A
#
# COMPACT_ATOMS: atom_id res chain seq x y z
N MET A 1 -10.07 -9.84 -1.17
CA MET A 1 -9.88 -10.52 0.12
C MET A 1 -10.56 -11.88 0.07
N LYS A 2 -9.95 -12.95 0.60
CA LYS A 2 -10.57 -14.28 0.61
C LYS A 2 -11.81 -14.25 1.55
N PRO A 3 -12.97 -14.80 1.15
CA PRO A 3 -14.14 -14.86 2.03
C PRO A 3 -13.81 -15.53 3.36
N GLY A 4 -14.31 -14.96 4.46
CA GLY A 4 -14.09 -15.46 5.83
C GLY A 4 -12.72 -15.13 6.44
N VAL A 5 -11.84 -14.41 5.73
CA VAL A 5 -10.53 -13.98 6.23
C VAL A 5 -10.54 -12.47 6.43
N PHE A 6 -10.46 -12.02 7.69
CA PHE A 6 -10.27 -10.62 8.04
C PHE A 6 -8.81 -10.39 8.45
N VAL A 7 -8.17 -9.40 7.84
CA VAL A 7 -6.78 -9.00 8.09
C VAL A 7 -6.76 -7.49 8.10
N ASP A 8 -6.38 -6.90 9.23
CA ASP A 8 -6.12 -5.47 9.29
C ASP A 8 -4.75 -5.18 8.68
N VAL A 9 -4.69 -4.25 7.73
CA VAL A 9 -3.44 -3.83 7.12
C VAL A 9 -2.50 -3.21 8.15
N TYR A 10 -3.01 -2.55 9.19
CA TYR A 10 -2.17 -1.97 10.24
C TYR A 10 -1.47 -3.04 11.07
N ASP A 11 -2.14 -4.16 11.36
CA ASP A 11 -1.53 -5.31 12.04
C ASP A 11 -0.39 -5.92 11.20
N VAL A 12 -0.58 -6.01 9.88
CA VAL A 12 0.47 -6.46 8.95
C VAL A 12 1.65 -5.48 8.94
N LEU A 13 1.39 -4.17 8.86
CA LEU A 13 2.47 -3.18 8.90
C LEU A 13 3.26 -3.24 10.21
N GLN A 14 2.58 -3.44 11.34
CA GLN A 14 3.20 -3.59 12.64
C GLN A 14 3.99 -4.90 12.76
N ALA A 15 3.43 -6.02 12.30
CA ALA A 15 4.07 -7.35 12.39
C ALA A 15 5.39 -7.44 11.61
N TRP A 16 5.54 -6.65 10.54
CA TRP A 16 6.79 -6.54 9.77
C TRP A 16 7.62 -5.30 10.12
N ALA A 17 7.26 -4.58 11.19
CA ALA A 17 7.94 -3.35 11.63
C ALA A 17 8.17 -2.35 10.49
N VAL A 18 7.17 -2.18 9.61
CA VAL A 18 7.24 -1.24 8.49
C VAL A 18 7.14 0.19 9.03
N THR A 19 8.28 0.85 9.21
CA THR A 19 8.37 2.21 9.77
C THR A 19 8.37 3.30 8.71
N ASN A 20 8.83 3.00 7.49
CA ASN A 20 8.84 3.97 6.39
C ASN A 20 7.41 4.31 5.96
N PRO A 21 6.96 5.58 6.11
CA PRO A 21 5.57 5.95 5.84
C PRO A 21 5.19 5.77 4.36
N ALA A 22 6.12 5.93 3.42
CA ALA A 22 5.86 5.71 2.01
C ALA A 22 5.67 4.22 1.69
N LEU A 23 6.41 3.31 2.36
CA LEU A 23 6.16 1.87 2.25
C LEU A 23 4.81 1.48 2.86
N GLN A 24 4.40 2.08 3.97
CA GLN A 24 3.07 1.85 4.54
C GLN A 24 1.96 2.25 3.57
N HIS A 25 2.09 3.39 2.90
CA HIS A 25 1.16 3.80 1.86
C HIS A 25 1.18 2.81 0.69
N LEU A 26 2.36 2.46 0.17
CA LEU A 26 2.52 1.51 -0.94
C LEU A 26 1.75 0.22 -0.69
N ILE A 27 1.97 -0.43 0.46
CA ILE A 27 1.33 -1.71 0.81
C ILE A 27 -0.19 -1.57 0.82
N LYS A 28 -0.73 -0.50 1.42
CA LYS A 28 -2.17 -0.22 1.41
C LYS A 28 -2.74 -0.08 0.00
N LYS A 29 -2.02 0.56 -0.92
CA LYS A 29 -2.46 0.70 -2.32
C LYS A 29 -2.39 -0.63 -3.07
N ALA A 30 -1.30 -1.37 -2.89
CA ALA A 30 -1.04 -2.63 -3.59
C ALA A 30 -1.99 -3.78 -3.19
N LEU A 31 -2.59 -3.72 -2.00
CA LEU A 31 -3.56 -4.72 -1.54
C LEU A 31 -4.97 -4.56 -2.13
N ALA A 32 -5.30 -3.40 -2.69
CA ALA A 32 -6.64 -3.10 -3.19
C ALA A 32 -6.67 -2.21 -4.46
N PRO A 33 -5.84 -2.44 -5.49
CA PRO A 33 -5.83 -1.58 -6.67
C PRO A 33 -7.14 -1.69 -7.46
N GLY A 34 -7.64 -0.56 -7.97
CA GLY A 34 -8.92 -0.45 -8.66
C GLY A 34 -10.15 -0.54 -7.75
N GLN A 35 -9.94 -0.62 -6.43
CA GLN A 35 -11.01 -0.68 -5.42
C GLN A 35 -10.94 0.52 -4.45
N ARG A 36 -10.12 1.54 -4.75
CA ARG A 36 -9.85 2.69 -3.87
C ARG A 36 -10.65 3.91 -4.32
N GLY A 37 -11.95 3.90 -4.03
CA GLY A 37 -12.85 5.03 -4.27
C GLY A 37 -13.13 5.26 -5.76
N HIS A 38 -12.87 6.47 -6.25
CA HIS A 38 -13.20 6.89 -7.62
C HIS A 38 -12.06 6.69 -8.63
N LYS A 39 -10.92 6.11 -8.22
CA LYS A 39 -9.76 5.91 -9.09
C LYS A 39 -9.89 4.62 -9.88
N ASP A 40 -9.44 4.65 -11.12
CA ASP A 40 -9.30 3.44 -11.93
C ASP A 40 -8.01 2.67 -11.60
N LEU A 41 -7.89 1.48 -12.18
CA LEU A 41 -6.76 0.58 -11.95
C LEU A 41 -5.43 1.23 -12.36
N GLU A 42 -5.39 1.92 -13.49
CA GLU A 42 -4.18 2.56 -14.00
C GLU A 42 -3.67 3.66 -13.05
N THR A 43 -4.58 4.51 -12.55
CA THR A 43 -4.24 5.53 -11.56
C THR A 43 -3.68 4.91 -10.29
N ASP A 44 -4.29 3.81 -9.79
CA ASP A 44 -3.77 3.13 -8.60
C ASP A 44 -2.39 2.50 -8.84
N MET A 45 -2.12 1.96 -10.03
CA MET A 45 -0.81 1.42 -10.38
C MET A 45 0.26 2.51 -10.41
N ASN A 46 -0.03 3.67 -11.00
CA ASN A 46 0.87 4.81 -11.00
C ASN A 46 1.13 5.33 -9.57
N ASP A 47 0.10 5.38 -8.73
CA ASP A 47 0.20 5.77 -7.32
C ASP A 47 1.06 4.79 -6.49
N ILE A 48 1.05 3.50 -6.81
CA ILE A 48 1.91 2.48 -6.18
C ILE A 48 3.37 2.76 -6.53
N VAL A 49 3.67 2.96 -7.82
CA VAL A 49 5.02 3.27 -8.32
C VAL A 49 5.55 4.55 -7.67
N ALA A 50 4.73 5.61 -7.60
CA ALA A 50 5.11 6.86 -6.95
C ALA A 50 5.44 6.67 -5.46
N SER A 51 4.69 5.79 -4.77
CA SER A 51 4.95 5.47 -3.35
C SER A 51 6.27 4.72 -3.17
N ALA A 52 6.62 3.82 -4.10
CA ALA A 52 7.90 3.11 -4.08
C ALA A 52 9.08 4.07 -4.29
N GLN A 53 8.95 4.99 -5.25
CA GLN A 53 9.97 5.99 -5.50
C GLN A 53 10.18 6.90 -4.28
N ARG A 54 9.09 7.37 -3.66
CA ARG A 54 9.16 8.17 -2.43
C ARG A 54 9.79 7.40 -1.26
N ALA A 55 9.50 6.11 -1.13
CA ALA A 55 10.12 5.28 -0.10
C ALA A 55 11.64 5.23 -0.27
N LYS A 56 12.13 5.03 -1.51
CA LYS A 56 13.56 5.05 -1.81
C LYS A 56 14.23 6.38 -1.45
N GLU A 57 13.56 7.50 -1.73
CA GLU A 57 14.07 8.83 -1.38
C GLU A 57 14.13 9.10 0.14
N LEU A 58 13.32 8.40 0.95
CA LEU A 58 13.31 8.53 2.40
C LEU A 58 14.37 7.67 3.10
N GLU A 59 14.87 6.63 2.43
CA GLU A 59 15.92 5.74 2.93
C GLU A 59 17.34 6.23 2.57
N GLN A 60 17.45 7.31 1.79
CA GLN A 60 18.70 7.97 1.41
C GLN A 60 19.01 9.14 2.35
#